data_AF-A0A8J2W0Q8-F1
#
_entry.id   AF-A0A8J2W0Q8-F1
#
_cell.length_a   1.000
_cell.length_b   1.000
_cell.length_c   1.000
_cell.angle_alpha   90.00
_cell.angle_beta   90.00
_cell.angle_gamma   90.00
#
_symmetry.space_group_name_H-M   'P 1'
#
loop_
_entity.id
_entity.type
_entity.pdbx_description
1 polymer ?
#
loop_
_entity_poly.entity_id
_entity_poly.type
_entity_poly.pdbx_seq_one_letter_code
_entity_poly.pdbx_strand_id
1 'polypeptide(L)'
;MKSSAVGRAIRHFYKTTTLHGFKYLCSKYYCDRVGWLLCCVASACCAGVLCAVLWARFLQVPAVLTLHDMRGANIQMKLPTVAVCPPPQTVARLFEEKFSSSNNTKRLSTILMNVLRRRFPSLEQLGLLENFLDKEQMTIQQVLMAVVPSCENIVLNCRWQYDIVSCEKLFKKELTEWGVCCVMRPENVNLPKVSLYETTSKLHIAVKCSDEVDTVNGCQFFTGYKGEEWVEPKSLTPGFNYLAQMSFTSVIDKDSDKLVDGTCVTTEGYTKRECLLKCIERICGCADPIRSLTTKTLPYCQVTQLKCLHSFKTVNASLGGVFNMFLGVGLFSALEVLFLLCVRLPIEIKKSTEIENVSPVQ
;
A
#
# COMPACT_ATOMS: atom_id res chain seq x y z
N MET A 1 -2.77 21.88 56.23
CA MET A 1 -3.70 22.38 55.18
C MET A 1 -4.41 21.18 54.56
N LYS A 2 -5.71 21.00 54.82
CA LYS A 2 -6.52 19.94 54.16
C LYS A 2 -6.57 20.25 52.66
N SER A 3 -6.09 19.36 51.79
CA SER A 3 -6.18 19.61 50.34
C SER A 3 -7.65 19.59 49.93
N SER A 4 -8.08 20.54 49.10
CA SER A 4 -9.44 20.55 48.55
C SER A 4 -9.72 19.24 47.78
N ALA A 5 -10.99 18.85 47.68
CA ALA A 5 -11.38 17.64 46.95
C ALA A 5 -10.96 17.70 45.47
N VAL A 6 -11.04 18.91 44.89
CA VAL A 6 -10.49 19.26 43.57
C VAL A 6 -8.98 18.98 43.49
N GLY A 7 -8.21 19.39 44.49
CA GLY A 7 -6.77 19.13 44.56
C GLY A 7 -6.42 17.63 44.63
N ARG A 8 -7.28 16.79 45.23
CA ARG A 8 -7.12 15.33 45.22
C ARG A 8 -7.44 14.74 43.85
N ALA A 9 -8.51 15.19 43.20
CA ALA A 9 -8.91 14.74 41.87
C ALA A 9 -7.83 15.05 40.81
N ILE A 10 -7.29 16.27 40.83
CA ILE A 10 -6.20 16.70 39.93
C ILE A 10 -4.93 15.90 40.17
N ARG A 11 -4.55 15.70 41.45
CA ARG A 11 -3.37 14.90 41.80
C ARG A 11 -3.52 13.42 41.42
N HIS A 12 -4.73 12.88 41.49
CA HIS A 12 -5.01 11.53 41.03
C HIS A 12 -4.87 11.44 39.49
N PHE A 13 -5.45 12.41 38.77
CA PHE A 13 -5.34 12.48 37.32
C PHE A 13 -3.89 12.57 36.83
N TYR A 14 -3.07 13.44 37.43
CA TYR A 14 -1.65 13.54 37.07
C TYR A 14 -0.87 12.24 37.28
N LYS A 15 -1.29 11.38 38.21
CA LYS A 15 -0.65 10.07 38.44
C LYS A 15 -1.11 8.99 37.45
N THR A 16 -2.35 9.06 36.97
CA THR A 16 -2.96 8.01 36.15
C THR A 16 -3.05 8.35 34.66
N THR A 17 -2.82 9.60 34.27
CA THR A 17 -2.91 10.02 32.87
C THR A 17 -1.85 9.38 31.98
N THR A 18 -2.21 9.19 30.71
CA THR A 18 -1.33 8.76 29.63
C THR A 18 -0.43 9.89 29.10
N LEU A 19 -0.70 11.14 29.47
CA LEU A 19 0.09 12.32 29.07
C LEU A 19 1.52 12.25 29.62
N HIS A 20 2.50 12.25 28.73
CA HIS A 20 3.91 12.30 29.14
C HIS A 20 4.23 13.64 29.82
N GLY A 21 5.08 13.59 30.86
CA GLY A 21 5.47 14.76 31.65
C GLY A 21 4.55 15.09 32.84
N PHE A 22 3.24 14.83 32.73
CA PHE A 22 2.26 15.21 33.75
C PHE A 22 2.40 14.43 35.07
N LYS A 23 2.92 13.19 35.01
CA LYS A 23 3.27 12.40 36.20
C LYS A 23 4.33 13.06 37.08
N TYR A 24 5.27 13.79 36.47
CA TYR A 24 6.38 14.44 37.17
C TYR A 24 6.00 15.78 37.80
N LEU A 25 4.85 16.36 37.44
CA LEU A 25 4.28 17.53 38.11
C LEU A 25 3.87 17.24 39.57
N CYS A 26 3.77 15.96 39.94
CA CYS A 26 3.57 15.51 41.32
C CYS A 26 4.86 15.14 42.08
N SER A 27 6.06 15.46 41.55
CA SER A 27 7.35 15.12 42.19
C SER A 27 7.47 15.72 43.60
N LYS A 28 8.28 15.10 44.47
CA LYS A 28 8.54 15.60 45.82
C LYS A 28 9.30 16.93 45.80
N TYR A 29 10.23 17.09 44.86
CA TYR A 29 11.10 18.26 44.76
C TYR A 29 10.47 19.38 43.94
N TYR A 30 10.63 20.63 44.41
CA TYR A 30 10.04 21.80 43.76
C TYR A 30 10.67 22.09 42.39
N CYS A 31 12.00 21.97 42.27
CA CYS A 31 12.72 22.22 41.03
C CYS A 31 12.26 21.30 39.88
N ASP A 32 12.02 20.01 40.19
CA ASP A 32 11.50 19.06 39.21
C ASP A 32 10.13 19.48 38.69
N ARG A 33 9.23 19.94 39.57
CA ARG A 33 7.87 20.36 39.15
C ARG A 33 7.94 21.54 38.20
N VAL A 34 8.76 22.53 38.50
CA VAL A 34 8.91 23.73 37.68
C VAL A 34 9.57 23.38 36.34
N GLY A 35 10.62 22.57 36.35
CA GLY A 35 11.29 22.11 35.13
C GLY A 35 10.34 21.34 34.20
N TRP A 36 9.61 20.36 34.74
CA TRP A 36 8.65 19.58 33.96
C TRP A 36 7.45 20.40 33.49
N LEU A 37 7.00 21.39 34.27
CA LEU A 37 5.95 22.32 33.85
C LEU A 37 6.40 23.14 32.64
N LEU A 38 7.61 23.70 32.68
CA LEU A 38 8.17 24.46 31.56
C LEU A 38 8.32 23.61 30.30
N CYS A 39 8.81 22.37 30.43
CA CYS A 39 8.91 21.44 29.30
C CYS A 39 7.54 21.08 28.69
N CYS A 40 6.53 20.81 29.53
CA CYS A 40 5.17 20.54 29.05
C CYS A 40 4.56 21.75 28.32
N VAL A 41 4.76 22.96 28.85
CA VAL A 41 4.27 24.20 28.23
C VAL A 41 4.98 24.46 26.88
N ALA A 42 6.30 24.32 26.83
CA ALA A 42 7.07 24.51 25.60
C ALA A 42 6.64 23.50 24.51
N SER A 43 6.45 22.23 24.89
CA SER A 43 6.00 21.19 23.98
C SER A 43 4.58 21.43 23.46
N ALA A 44 3.65 21.87 24.32
CA ALA A 44 2.30 22.24 23.91
C ALA A 44 2.28 23.45 22.95
N CYS A 45 3.13 24.46 23.19
CA CYS A 45 3.27 25.61 22.30
C CYS A 45 3.80 25.21 20.92
N CYS A 46 4.84 24.37 20.88
CA CYS A 46 5.40 23.86 19.63
C CYS A 46 4.36 23.06 18.83
N ALA A 47 3.61 22.17 19.50
CA ALA A 47 2.52 21.43 18.88
C ALA A 47 1.42 22.35 18.34
N GLY A 48 1.02 23.38 19.10
CA GLY A 48 0.01 24.35 18.68
C GLY A 48 0.42 25.14 17.43
N VAL A 49 1.67 25.61 17.37
CA VAL A 49 2.21 26.31 16.20
C VAL A 49 2.23 25.41 14.97
N LEU A 50 2.70 24.16 15.12
CA LEU A 50 2.71 23.19 14.03
C LEU A 50 1.30 22.87 13.53
N CYS A 51 0.33 22.66 14.44
CA CYS A 51 -1.07 22.46 14.08
C CYS A 51 -1.65 23.68 13.33
N ALA A 52 -1.36 24.90 13.77
CA ALA A 52 -1.84 26.12 13.12
C ALA A 52 -1.25 26.27 11.71
N VAL A 53 0.05 25.98 11.52
CA VAL A 53 0.70 26.01 10.20
C VAL A 53 0.10 24.95 9.27
N LEU A 54 -0.08 23.72 9.75
CA LEU A 54 -0.68 22.64 8.97
C LEU A 54 -2.14 22.92 8.62
N TRP A 55 -2.91 23.49 9.55
CA TRP A 55 -4.31 23.86 9.33
C TRP A 55 -4.45 25.02 8.35
N ALA A 56 -3.64 26.07 8.49
CA ALA A 56 -3.58 27.16 7.54
C ALA A 56 -3.21 26.67 6.13
N ARG A 57 -2.27 25.73 6.03
CA ARG A 57 -1.92 25.08 4.77
C ARG A 57 -3.06 24.24 4.20
N PHE A 58 -3.79 23.49 5.04
CA PHE A 58 -4.97 22.72 4.61
C PHE A 58 -6.05 23.63 4.02
N LEU A 59 -6.30 24.80 4.63
CA LEU A 59 -7.25 25.79 4.10
C LEU A 59 -6.75 26.51 2.83
N GLN A 60 -5.43 26.56 2.61
CA GLN A 60 -4.80 27.22 1.45
C GLN A 60 -4.62 26.29 0.25
N VAL A 61 -5.00 25.02 0.31
CA VAL A 61 -5.10 24.16 -0.88
C VAL A 61 -6.55 24.27 -1.38
N PRO A 62 -6.90 25.22 -2.28
CA PRO A 62 -8.14 25.10 -3.00
C PRO A 62 -8.08 23.76 -3.74
N ALA A 63 -9.14 22.96 -3.63
CA ALA A 63 -9.32 21.84 -4.53
C ALA A 63 -9.40 22.42 -5.95
N VAL A 64 -8.27 22.47 -6.66
CA VAL A 64 -8.24 22.96 -8.03
C VAL A 64 -8.92 21.90 -8.89
N LEU A 65 -10.21 22.10 -9.14
CA LEU A 65 -10.97 21.29 -10.08
C LEU A 65 -10.63 21.77 -11.49
N THR A 66 -9.54 21.26 -12.06
CA THR A 66 -9.26 21.45 -13.49
C THR A 66 -10.18 20.54 -14.29
N LEU A 67 -11.22 21.10 -14.90
CA LEU A 67 -12.03 20.39 -15.89
C LEU A 67 -11.33 20.50 -17.25
N HIS A 68 -10.94 19.36 -17.83
CA HIS A 68 -10.39 19.31 -19.18
C HIS A 68 -11.37 18.62 -20.12
N ASP A 69 -11.63 19.25 -21.27
CA ASP A 69 -12.49 18.66 -22.30
C ASP A 69 -11.70 17.61 -23.10
N MET A 70 -12.09 16.35 -22.96
CA MET A 70 -11.46 15.22 -23.67
C MET A 70 -11.92 15.10 -25.13
N ARG A 71 -12.84 15.95 -25.60
CA ARG A 71 -13.49 15.85 -26.92
C ARG A 71 -12.59 16.09 -28.15
N GLY A 72 -11.32 16.43 -27.97
CA GLY A 72 -10.34 16.59 -29.06
C GLY A 72 -9.04 15.82 -28.85
N ALA A 73 -8.94 15.06 -27.77
CA ALA A 73 -7.76 14.31 -27.45
C ALA A 73 -7.73 13.05 -28.34
N ASN A 74 -6.77 12.93 -29.26
CA ASN A 74 -6.57 11.73 -30.11
C ASN A 74 -6.87 10.46 -29.32
N ILE A 75 -7.93 9.72 -29.67
CA ILE A 75 -8.45 8.52 -28.96
C ILE A 75 -7.38 7.40 -28.84
N GLN A 76 -6.26 7.53 -29.55
CA GLN A 76 -5.00 6.80 -29.25
C GLN A 76 -4.33 7.19 -27.91
N MET A 77 -4.98 8.00 -27.07
CA MET A 77 -4.69 8.17 -25.65
C MET A 77 -4.98 6.86 -24.89
N LYS A 78 -4.08 5.91 -25.16
CA LYS A 78 -3.66 4.71 -24.44
C LYS A 78 -4.76 4.10 -23.59
N LEU A 79 -5.49 3.15 -24.17
CA LEU A 79 -6.28 2.18 -23.42
C LEU A 79 -5.50 1.68 -22.19
N PRO A 80 -6.15 1.52 -21.03
CA PRO A 80 -5.47 0.98 -19.86
C PRO A 80 -4.93 -0.40 -20.18
N THR A 81 -3.75 -0.70 -19.66
CA THR A 81 -3.24 -2.06 -19.62
C THR A 81 -4.18 -2.88 -18.74
N VAL A 82 -4.83 -3.88 -19.32
CA VAL A 82 -5.63 -4.87 -18.59
C VAL A 82 -4.79 -6.12 -18.42
N ALA A 83 -4.66 -6.62 -17.19
CA ALA A 83 -3.87 -7.80 -16.90
C ALA A 83 -4.63 -8.81 -16.04
N VAL A 84 -4.49 -10.08 -16.41
CA VAL A 84 -5.04 -11.23 -15.68
C VAL A 84 -3.89 -12.15 -15.31
N CYS A 85 -3.74 -12.46 -14.03
CA CYS A 85 -2.65 -13.28 -13.51
C CYS A 85 -3.21 -14.51 -12.79
N PRO A 86 -2.62 -15.70 -12.99
CA PRO A 86 -2.82 -16.81 -12.08
C PRO A 86 -2.29 -16.44 -10.68
N PRO A 87 -3.01 -16.79 -9.60
CA PRO A 87 -2.52 -16.52 -8.25
C PRO A 87 -1.29 -17.40 -7.93
N PRO A 88 -0.43 -17.00 -6.97
CA PRO A 88 0.79 -17.75 -6.61
C PRO A 88 0.56 -19.24 -6.31
N GLN A 89 -0.60 -19.59 -5.74
CA GLN A 89 -1.00 -20.96 -5.43
C GLN A 89 -1.14 -21.81 -6.69
N THR A 90 -1.83 -21.27 -7.70
CA THR A 90 -2.01 -21.92 -8.99
C THR A 90 -0.67 -22.09 -9.70
N VAL A 91 0.18 -21.06 -9.68
CA VAL A 91 1.53 -21.14 -10.30
C VAL A 91 2.37 -22.23 -9.63
N ALA A 92 2.31 -22.34 -8.30
CA ALA A 92 3.00 -23.39 -7.57
C ALA A 92 2.49 -24.81 -7.94
N ARG A 93 1.18 -24.99 -8.10
CA ARG A 93 0.61 -26.26 -8.56
C ARG A 93 1.05 -26.62 -9.97
N LEU A 94 0.96 -25.67 -10.91
CA LEU A 94 1.40 -25.87 -12.29
C LEU A 94 2.91 -26.20 -12.35
N PHE A 95 3.70 -25.63 -11.44
CA PHE A 95 5.11 -25.98 -11.28
C PHE A 95 5.26 -27.44 -10.83
N GLU A 96 4.45 -27.90 -9.86
CA GLU A 96 4.46 -29.30 -9.44
C GLU A 96 4.13 -30.24 -10.59
N GLU A 97 3.07 -29.97 -11.33
CA GLU A 97 2.61 -30.80 -12.44
C GLU A 97 3.65 -30.88 -13.56
N LYS A 98 4.27 -29.74 -13.88
CA LYS A 98 5.27 -29.67 -14.95
C LYS A 98 6.59 -30.34 -14.58
N PHE A 99 7.01 -30.25 -13.32
CA PHE A 99 8.31 -30.75 -12.84
C PHE A 99 8.19 -31.96 -11.90
N SER A 100 7.08 -32.71 -11.98
CA SER A 100 6.72 -33.84 -11.09
C SER A 100 7.79 -34.94 -10.95
N SER A 101 8.79 -34.99 -11.84
CA SER A 101 9.88 -35.97 -11.80
C SER A 101 10.90 -35.77 -10.64
N SER A 102 10.84 -34.66 -9.89
CA SER A 102 11.78 -34.41 -8.79
C SER A 102 11.21 -34.90 -7.44
N ASN A 103 12.01 -35.64 -6.66
CA ASN A 103 11.61 -36.16 -5.33
C ASN A 103 11.20 -35.06 -4.31
N ASN A 104 11.52 -33.78 -4.58
CA ASN A 104 11.25 -32.65 -3.68
C ASN A 104 10.26 -31.61 -4.25
N THR A 105 9.54 -31.93 -5.33
CA THR A 105 8.74 -30.95 -6.08
C THR A 105 7.70 -30.21 -5.24
N LYS A 106 6.99 -30.91 -4.33
CA LYS A 106 6.02 -30.30 -3.40
C LYS A 106 6.63 -29.28 -2.43
N ARG A 107 7.88 -29.51 -2.02
CA ARG A 107 8.59 -28.58 -1.14
C ARG A 107 9.03 -27.35 -1.94
N LEU A 108 9.52 -27.57 -3.16
CA LEU A 108 9.96 -26.51 -4.07
C LEU A 108 8.81 -25.58 -4.50
N SER A 109 7.64 -26.14 -4.82
CA SER A 109 6.44 -25.37 -5.14
C SER A 109 5.96 -24.50 -3.98
N THR A 110 6.02 -25.02 -2.75
CA THR A 110 5.67 -24.25 -1.54
C THR A 110 6.65 -23.08 -1.34
N ILE A 111 7.94 -23.31 -1.57
CA ILE A 111 8.97 -22.27 -1.53
C ILE A 111 8.69 -21.23 -2.62
N LEU A 112 8.43 -21.64 -3.86
CA LEU A 112 8.10 -20.76 -4.98
C LEU A 112 6.86 -19.92 -4.71
N MET A 113 5.79 -20.52 -4.19
CA MET A 113 4.57 -19.82 -3.77
C MET A 113 4.89 -18.71 -2.76
N ASN A 114 5.75 -19.00 -1.78
CA ASN A 114 6.14 -18.03 -0.75
C ASN A 114 6.98 -16.89 -1.32
N VAL A 115 7.91 -17.18 -2.25
CA VAL A 115 8.67 -16.16 -3.00
C VAL A 115 7.72 -15.26 -3.78
N LEU A 116 6.77 -15.82 -4.53
CA LEU A 116 5.76 -15.06 -5.29
C LEU A 116 4.84 -14.22 -4.38
N ARG A 117 4.51 -14.73 -3.19
CA ARG A 117 3.77 -13.99 -2.15
C ARG A 117 4.63 -12.97 -1.39
N ARG A 118 5.91 -12.83 -1.74
CA ARG A 118 6.88 -11.94 -1.07
C ARG A 118 7.04 -12.26 0.42
N ARG A 119 6.87 -13.53 0.78
CA ARG A 119 7.14 -14.08 2.11
C ARG A 119 8.42 -14.88 1.99
N PHE A 120 9.54 -14.34 2.44
CA PHE A 120 10.82 -15.01 2.25
C PHE A 120 11.01 -16.12 3.29
N PRO A 121 11.13 -17.39 2.85
CA PRO A 121 11.47 -18.51 3.72
C PRO A 121 12.91 -18.43 4.23
N SER A 122 13.36 -19.41 5.02
CA SER A 122 14.75 -19.44 5.51
C SER A 122 15.76 -19.52 4.35
N LEU A 123 17.01 -19.08 4.59
CA LEU A 123 18.05 -19.08 3.56
C LEU A 123 18.29 -20.50 2.99
N GLU A 124 18.22 -21.52 3.85
CA GLU A 124 18.31 -22.94 3.44
C GLU A 124 17.20 -23.33 2.48
N GLN A 125 15.95 -22.90 2.75
CA GLN A 125 14.81 -23.17 1.87
C GLN A 125 14.96 -22.47 0.52
N LEU A 126 15.47 -21.24 0.50
CA LEU A 126 15.78 -20.53 -0.75
C LEU A 126 16.90 -21.23 -1.53
N GLY A 127 17.91 -21.76 -0.84
CA GLY A 127 18.99 -22.54 -1.46
C GLY A 127 18.51 -23.84 -2.13
N LEU A 128 17.46 -24.48 -1.61
CA LEU A 128 16.85 -25.65 -2.28
C LEU A 128 16.25 -25.28 -3.64
N LEU A 129 15.59 -24.12 -3.73
CA LEU A 129 15.04 -23.63 -4.98
C LEU A 129 16.15 -23.22 -5.94
N GLU A 130 17.21 -22.56 -5.46
CA GLU A 130 18.38 -22.20 -6.28
C GLU A 130 19.05 -23.44 -6.88
N ASN A 131 19.35 -24.46 -6.07
CA ASN A 131 19.96 -25.71 -6.55
C ASN A 131 19.12 -26.42 -7.62
N PHE A 132 17.79 -26.31 -7.54
CA PHE A 132 16.90 -26.81 -8.58
C PHE A 132 17.02 -26.00 -9.87
N LEU A 133 17.03 -24.67 -9.78
CA LEU A 133 17.21 -23.77 -10.93
C LEU A 133 18.55 -24.02 -11.64
N ASP A 134 19.63 -24.18 -10.87
CA ASP A 134 20.96 -24.48 -11.40
C ASP A 134 21.01 -25.84 -12.12
N LYS A 135 20.36 -26.86 -11.54
CA LYS A 135 20.27 -28.20 -12.13
C LYS A 135 19.53 -28.20 -13.47
N GLU A 136 18.41 -27.48 -13.54
CA GLU A 136 17.61 -27.36 -14.76
C GLU A 136 18.19 -26.33 -15.76
N GLN A 137 19.27 -25.62 -15.38
CA GLN A 137 19.90 -24.55 -16.16
C GLN A 137 18.89 -23.46 -16.57
N MET A 138 17.95 -23.15 -15.69
CA MET A 138 16.90 -22.15 -15.92
C MET A 138 16.91 -21.08 -14.85
N THR A 139 16.68 -19.84 -15.27
CA THR A 139 16.37 -18.74 -14.35
C THR A 139 14.95 -18.87 -13.81
N ILE A 140 14.68 -18.24 -12.66
CA ILE A 140 13.33 -18.18 -12.10
C ILE A 140 12.30 -17.59 -13.09
N GLN A 141 12.71 -16.62 -13.92
CA GLN A 141 11.87 -16.04 -14.96
C GLN A 141 11.47 -17.08 -16.01
N GLN A 142 12.44 -17.85 -16.51
CA GLN A 142 12.21 -18.88 -17.51
C GLN A 142 11.31 -19.99 -16.97
N VAL A 143 11.53 -20.40 -15.72
CA VAL A 143 10.66 -21.36 -15.03
C VAL A 143 9.23 -20.82 -14.95
N LEU A 144 9.03 -19.58 -14.49
CA LEU A 144 7.70 -18.98 -14.38
C LEU A 144 7.01 -18.88 -15.76
N MET A 145 7.74 -18.46 -16.80
CA MET A 145 7.24 -18.37 -18.17
C MET A 145 6.87 -19.73 -18.76
N ALA A 146 7.61 -20.78 -18.40
CA ALA A 146 7.37 -22.15 -18.83
C ALA A 146 6.18 -22.77 -18.10
N VAL A 147 6.00 -22.48 -16.81
CA VAL A 147 4.95 -23.05 -15.95
C VAL A 147 3.58 -22.46 -16.26
N VAL A 148 3.49 -21.14 -16.44
CA VAL A 148 2.22 -20.48 -16.74
C VAL A 148 1.76 -20.87 -18.16
N PRO A 149 0.49 -21.29 -18.37
CA PRO A 149 -0.01 -21.69 -19.68
C PRO A 149 -0.11 -20.51 -20.66
N SER A 150 -0.40 -20.79 -21.94
CA SER A 150 -0.69 -19.74 -22.93
C SER A 150 -1.93 -18.93 -22.53
N CYS A 151 -1.99 -17.67 -22.97
CA CYS A 151 -3.07 -16.76 -22.56
C CYS A 151 -4.45 -17.12 -23.11
N GLU A 152 -4.52 -17.90 -24.19
CA GLU A 152 -5.78 -18.47 -24.69
C GLU A 152 -6.43 -19.47 -23.70
N ASN A 153 -5.63 -20.11 -22.84
CA ASN A 153 -6.10 -21.04 -21.82
C ASN A 153 -6.49 -20.33 -20.51
N ILE A 154 -6.08 -19.07 -20.35
CA ILE A 154 -6.40 -18.24 -19.18
C ILE A 154 -7.54 -17.28 -19.49
N VAL A 155 -7.51 -16.63 -20.65
CA VAL A 155 -8.52 -15.68 -21.14
C VAL A 155 -9.21 -16.34 -22.32
N LEU A 156 -10.36 -16.96 -22.04
CA LEU A 156 -11.02 -17.90 -22.95
C LEU A 156 -11.81 -17.18 -24.05
N ASN A 157 -12.54 -16.12 -23.68
CA ASN A 157 -13.41 -15.37 -24.59
C ASN A 157 -13.12 -13.88 -24.46
N CYS A 158 -13.00 -13.18 -25.58
CA CYS A 158 -12.74 -11.75 -25.63
C CYS A 158 -13.74 -11.10 -26.59
N ARG A 159 -14.42 -10.08 -26.11
CA ARG A 159 -15.30 -9.24 -26.91
C ARG A 159 -14.97 -7.78 -26.66
N TRP A 160 -14.65 -7.08 -27.74
CA TRP A 160 -14.43 -5.63 -27.73
C TRP A 160 -15.68 -4.94 -28.25
N GLN A 161 -16.34 -4.16 -27.41
CA GLN A 161 -17.69 -3.64 -27.66
C GLN A 161 -18.65 -4.79 -28.04
N TYR A 162 -19.03 -4.86 -29.31
CA TYR A 162 -19.93 -5.86 -29.86
C TYR A 162 -19.19 -6.98 -30.59
N ASP A 163 -17.93 -6.78 -30.96
CA ASP A 163 -17.17 -7.67 -31.83
C ASP A 163 -16.36 -8.70 -31.05
N ILE A 164 -16.45 -9.95 -31.49
CA ILE A 164 -15.64 -11.05 -30.95
C ILE A 164 -14.22 -10.90 -31.51
N VAL A 165 -13.24 -10.86 -30.62
CA VAL A 165 -11.82 -10.67 -30.97
C VAL A 165 -10.99 -11.84 -30.45
N SER A 166 -9.86 -12.13 -31.11
CA SER A 166 -8.97 -13.22 -30.69
C SER A 166 -8.24 -12.87 -29.38
N CYS A 167 -8.51 -13.63 -28.31
CA CYS A 167 -7.81 -13.49 -27.03
C CYS A 167 -6.31 -13.78 -27.17
N GLU A 168 -5.92 -14.75 -27.99
CA GLU A 168 -4.53 -15.13 -28.22
C GLU A 168 -3.70 -13.97 -28.78
N LYS A 169 -4.30 -13.16 -29.67
CA LYS A 169 -3.66 -11.96 -30.23
C LYS A 169 -3.72 -10.78 -29.27
N LEU A 170 -4.87 -10.60 -28.61
CA LEU A 170 -5.13 -9.47 -27.71
C LEU A 170 -4.35 -9.55 -26.40
N PHE A 171 -4.17 -10.74 -25.83
CA PHE A 171 -3.46 -10.94 -24.56
C PHE A 171 -2.16 -11.71 -24.77
N LYS A 172 -1.05 -11.12 -24.32
CA LYS A 172 0.27 -11.73 -24.38
C LYS A 172 0.79 -12.06 -23.00
N LYS A 173 1.51 -13.17 -22.93
CA LYS A 173 2.16 -13.63 -21.71
C LYS A 173 3.37 -12.76 -21.44
N GLU A 174 3.37 -12.06 -20.31
CA GLU A 174 4.43 -11.11 -19.94
C GLU A 174 4.77 -11.24 -18.47
N LEU A 175 6.04 -10.97 -18.15
CA LEU A 175 6.49 -10.87 -16.77
C LEU A 175 6.06 -9.51 -16.23
N THR A 176 5.44 -9.51 -15.04
CA THR A 176 4.98 -8.31 -14.34
C THR A 176 5.48 -8.34 -12.90
N GLU A 177 5.25 -7.25 -12.16
CA GLU A 177 5.59 -7.19 -10.72
C GLU A 177 4.84 -8.21 -9.84
N TRP A 178 3.78 -8.82 -10.39
CA TRP A 178 2.94 -9.82 -9.74
C TRP A 178 3.21 -11.24 -10.24
N GLY A 179 4.26 -11.42 -11.06
CA GLY A 179 4.59 -12.68 -11.72
C GLY A 179 4.21 -12.66 -13.21
N VAL A 180 4.10 -13.84 -13.81
CA VAL A 180 3.75 -13.97 -15.23
C VAL A 180 2.24 -13.87 -15.42
N CYS A 181 1.81 -12.90 -16.23
CA CYS A 181 0.41 -12.56 -16.43
C CYS A 181 0.07 -12.47 -17.92
N CYS A 182 -1.23 -12.50 -18.21
CA CYS A 182 -1.78 -12.19 -19.53
C CYS A 182 -2.11 -10.70 -19.60
N VAL A 183 -1.31 -9.97 -20.37
CA VAL A 183 -1.36 -8.52 -20.49
C VAL A 183 -1.96 -8.14 -21.85
N MET A 184 -2.93 -7.23 -21.82
CA MET A 184 -3.60 -6.76 -23.04
C MET A 184 -2.67 -5.88 -23.88
N ARG A 185 -2.56 -6.22 -25.16
CA ARG A 185 -1.81 -5.52 -26.22
C ARG A 185 -2.76 -5.16 -27.36
N PRO A 186 -3.52 -4.06 -27.24
CA PRO A 186 -4.51 -3.68 -28.25
C PRO A 186 -3.88 -3.44 -29.63
N GLU A 187 -2.61 -3.05 -29.72
CA GLU A 187 -1.87 -2.86 -30.97
C GLU A 187 -1.73 -4.13 -31.83
N ASN A 188 -1.88 -5.32 -31.24
CA ASN A 188 -1.76 -6.60 -31.96
C ASN A 188 -3.06 -7.02 -32.65
N VAL A 189 -4.15 -6.29 -32.45
CA VAL A 189 -5.47 -6.59 -33.00
C VAL A 189 -6.04 -5.33 -33.63
N ASN A 190 -6.67 -5.46 -34.79
CA ASN A 190 -7.43 -4.36 -35.37
C ASN A 190 -8.73 -4.18 -34.59
N LEU A 191 -8.67 -3.40 -33.51
CA LEU A 191 -9.86 -3.06 -32.73
C LEU A 191 -10.74 -2.11 -33.54
N PRO A 192 -12.06 -2.38 -33.63
CA PRO A 192 -13.02 -1.45 -34.22
C PRO A 192 -12.89 -0.08 -33.55
N LYS A 193 -12.86 0.98 -34.36
CA LYS A 193 -12.86 2.35 -33.83
C LYS A 193 -14.19 2.57 -33.12
N VAL A 194 -14.11 2.96 -31.85
CA VAL A 194 -15.27 3.35 -31.04
C VAL A 194 -15.91 4.58 -31.68
N SER A 195 -17.24 4.58 -31.82
CA SER A 195 -17.99 5.67 -32.47
C SER A 195 -17.73 6.99 -31.76
N LEU A 196 -17.76 8.11 -32.50
CA LEU A 196 -17.65 9.47 -31.94
C LEU A 196 -18.73 9.77 -30.87
N TYR A 197 -19.85 9.04 -30.88
CA TYR A 197 -20.93 9.18 -29.90
C TYR A 197 -20.79 8.25 -28.69
N GLU A 198 -19.90 7.25 -28.76
CA GLU A 198 -19.66 6.31 -27.66
C GLU A 198 -18.57 6.87 -26.74
N THR A 199 -18.97 7.31 -25.54
CA THR A 199 -18.06 7.83 -24.52
C THR A 199 -17.31 6.73 -23.75
N THR A 200 -17.65 5.46 -23.98
CA THR A 200 -17.10 4.32 -23.22
C THR A 200 -16.64 3.19 -24.14
N SER A 201 -15.41 2.73 -23.93
CA SER A 201 -14.92 1.47 -24.49
C SER A 201 -15.24 0.31 -23.54
N LYS A 202 -15.82 -0.78 -24.05
CA LYS A 202 -16.14 -1.98 -23.24
C LYS A 202 -15.32 -3.17 -23.69
N LEU A 203 -14.72 -3.86 -22.73
CA LEU A 203 -14.05 -5.13 -22.93
C LEU A 203 -14.72 -6.18 -22.04
N HIS A 204 -15.23 -7.24 -22.65
CA HIS A 204 -15.74 -8.41 -21.94
C HIS A 204 -14.74 -9.55 -22.09
N ILE A 205 -14.31 -10.11 -20.97
CA ILE A 205 -13.43 -11.27 -20.94
C ILE A 205 -13.99 -12.37 -20.03
N ALA A 206 -13.85 -13.62 -20.45
CA ALA A 206 -14.04 -14.78 -19.59
C ALA A 206 -12.68 -15.34 -19.20
N VAL A 207 -12.47 -15.57 -17.91
CA VAL A 207 -11.15 -15.98 -17.38
C VAL A 207 -11.23 -17.29 -16.60
N LYS A 208 -10.17 -18.09 -16.69
CA LYS A 208 -10.02 -19.37 -16.00
C LYS A 208 -8.55 -19.59 -15.63
N CYS A 209 -8.21 -19.45 -14.36
CA CYS A 209 -6.84 -19.66 -13.89
C CYS A 209 -6.64 -21.01 -13.21
N SER A 210 -7.70 -21.69 -12.77
CA SER A 210 -7.61 -23.00 -12.14
C SER A 210 -8.75 -23.90 -12.64
N ASP A 211 -8.46 -25.19 -12.78
CA ASP A 211 -9.44 -26.24 -13.11
C ASP A 211 -10.11 -26.81 -11.85
N GLU A 212 -9.62 -26.45 -10.67
CA GLU A 212 -10.00 -27.07 -9.41
C GLU A 212 -11.18 -26.35 -8.73
N VAL A 213 -12.19 -27.13 -8.37
CA VAL A 213 -13.48 -26.67 -7.83
C VAL A 213 -13.34 -25.98 -6.46
N ASP A 214 -12.28 -26.29 -5.70
CA ASP A 214 -12.10 -25.85 -4.30
C ASP A 214 -11.15 -24.65 -4.09
N THR A 215 -10.71 -24.00 -5.18
CA THR A 215 -9.86 -22.81 -5.04
C THR A 215 -10.69 -21.55 -4.75
N VAL A 216 -10.67 -21.10 -3.48
CA VAL A 216 -11.36 -19.87 -3.01
C VAL A 216 -10.97 -18.63 -3.83
N ASN A 217 -9.73 -18.61 -4.37
CA ASN A 217 -9.23 -17.55 -5.22
C ASN A 217 -9.07 -18.08 -6.64
N GLY A 218 -9.80 -17.48 -7.59
CA GLY A 218 -9.64 -17.70 -9.03
C GLY A 218 -8.49 -16.85 -9.57
N CYS A 219 -8.69 -16.15 -10.68
CA CYS A 219 -7.68 -15.27 -11.24
C CYS A 219 -7.46 -14.00 -10.40
N GLN A 220 -6.28 -13.39 -10.49
CA GLN A 220 -6.05 -12.02 -10.07
C GLN A 220 -6.18 -11.09 -11.26
N PHE A 221 -6.80 -9.94 -11.05
CA PHE A 221 -7.06 -8.94 -12.08
C PHE A 221 -6.52 -7.59 -11.65
N PHE A 222 -5.84 -6.90 -12.56
CA PHE A 222 -5.45 -5.52 -12.35
C PHE A 222 -5.45 -4.74 -13.64
N THR A 223 -5.50 -3.43 -13.49
CA THR A 223 -5.47 -2.49 -14.60
C THR A 223 -4.52 -1.36 -14.29
N GLY A 224 -3.82 -0.83 -15.28
CA GLY A 224 -3.06 0.39 -15.06
C GLY A 224 -2.57 1.06 -16.33
N TYR A 225 -1.99 2.25 -16.19
CA TYR A 225 -1.41 3.01 -17.28
C TYR A 225 0.12 3.02 -17.23
N LYS A 226 0.77 3.28 -18.37
CA LYS A 226 2.21 3.51 -18.43
C LYS A 226 2.55 4.73 -17.56
N GLY A 227 3.27 4.51 -16.46
CA GLY A 227 3.64 5.54 -15.49
C GLY A 227 2.91 5.46 -14.15
N GLU A 228 1.90 4.59 -14.01
CA GLU A 228 1.19 4.40 -12.76
C GLU A 228 2.05 3.67 -11.71
N GLU A 229 2.10 4.22 -10.49
CA GLU A 229 3.07 3.78 -9.48
C GLU A 229 2.58 2.61 -8.62
N TRP A 230 1.27 2.50 -8.39
CA TRP A 230 0.72 1.54 -7.44
C TRP A 230 -0.56 0.91 -7.97
N VAL A 231 -0.48 -0.35 -8.38
CA VAL A 231 -1.64 -1.15 -8.79
C VAL A 231 -1.60 -2.47 -8.04
N GLU A 232 -2.49 -2.64 -7.07
CA GLU A 232 -2.67 -3.91 -6.35
C GLU A 232 -3.70 -4.80 -7.06
N PRO A 233 -3.38 -6.06 -7.39
CA PRO A 233 -4.32 -6.95 -8.03
C PRO A 233 -5.49 -7.33 -7.13
N LYS A 234 -6.68 -7.29 -7.72
CA LYS A 234 -7.90 -7.80 -7.11
C LYS A 234 -8.02 -9.29 -7.41
N SER A 235 -8.12 -10.12 -6.38
CA SER A 235 -8.50 -11.52 -6.55
C SER A 235 -9.98 -11.64 -6.96
N LEU A 236 -10.24 -12.42 -8.00
CA LEU A 236 -11.58 -12.75 -8.50
C LEU A 236 -11.99 -14.13 -7.96
N THR A 237 -13.20 -14.22 -7.44
CA THR A 237 -13.80 -15.48 -7.01
C THR A 237 -14.44 -16.17 -8.22
N PRO A 238 -14.21 -17.47 -8.44
CA PRO A 238 -14.84 -18.22 -9.53
C PRO A 238 -16.38 -18.17 -9.45
N GLY A 239 -17.06 -18.22 -10.60
CA GLY A 239 -18.53 -18.27 -10.68
C GLY A 239 -19.24 -16.92 -10.60
N PHE A 240 -18.52 -15.80 -10.45
CA PHE A 240 -19.09 -14.46 -10.39
C PHE A 240 -18.76 -13.63 -11.64
N ASN A 241 -19.67 -12.70 -11.96
CA ASN A 241 -19.44 -11.67 -12.95
C ASN A 241 -18.95 -10.39 -12.26
N TYR A 242 -17.84 -9.83 -12.74
CA TYR A 242 -17.26 -8.60 -12.21
C TYR A 242 -17.39 -7.48 -13.23
N LEU A 243 -17.79 -6.29 -12.76
CA LEU A 243 -17.77 -5.06 -13.54
C LEU A 243 -16.65 -4.17 -13.03
N ALA A 244 -15.63 -3.96 -13.85
CA ALA A 244 -14.57 -3.00 -13.59
C ALA A 244 -14.83 -1.74 -14.41
N GLN A 245 -15.15 -0.63 -13.73
CA GLN A 245 -15.30 0.68 -14.37
C GLN A 245 -14.04 1.50 -14.11
N MET A 246 -13.42 1.99 -15.18
CA MET A 246 -12.22 2.82 -15.12
C MET A 246 -12.51 4.20 -15.66
N SER A 247 -12.19 5.22 -14.87
CA SER A 247 -12.21 6.62 -15.29
C SER A 247 -10.80 7.18 -15.11
N PHE A 248 -10.25 7.78 -16.15
CA PHE A 248 -8.91 8.36 -16.11
C PHE A 248 -8.99 9.88 -16.08
N THR A 249 -8.07 10.48 -15.32
CA THR A 249 -7.87 11.93 -15.30
C THR A 249 -6.36 12.18 -15.24
N SER A 250 -5.79 12.71 -16.31
CA SER A 250 -4.41 13.20 -16.29
C SER A 250 -4.39 14.61 -15.72
N VAL A 251 -3.69 14.80 -14.60
CA VAL A 251 -3.38 16.14 -14.08
C VAL A 251 -1.93 16.42 -14.42
N ILE A 252 -1.69 17.42 -15.27
CA ILE A 252 -0.33 17.89 -15.53
C ILE A 252 -0.01 18.91 -14.44
N ASP A 253 0.88 18.56 -13.50
CA ASP A 253 1.36 19.50 -12.48
C ASP A 253 2.27 20.53 -13.18
N LYS A 254 1.75 21.74 -13.38
CA LYS A 254 2.47 22.89 -13.97
C LYS A 254 2.76 23.98 -12.93
N ASP A 255 2.74 23.64 -11.65
CA ASP A 255 2.80 24.64 -10.58
C ASP A 255 4.27 25.03 -10.30
N SER A 256 4.68 26.20 -10.79
CA SER A 256 6.03 26.75 -10.62
C SER A 256 6.33 27.21 -9.18
N ASP A 257 5.30 27.32 -8.32
CA ASP A 257 5.37 28.08 -7.08
C ASP A 257 5.31 27.20 -5.80
N LYS A 258 5.48 25.88 -5.91
CA LYS A 258 5.53 24.99 -4.74
C LYS A 258 6.87 25.09 -4.00
N LEU A 259 6.86 25.73 -2.83
CA LEU A 259 7.98 25.86 -1.87
C LEU A 259 8.36 24.58 -1.09
N VAL A 260 7.82 23.41 -1.45
CA VAL A 260 8.34 22.12 -0.99
C VAL A 260 8.81 21.39 -2.23
N ASP A 261 10.11 21.17 -2.29
CA ASP A 261 10.88 20.58 -3.39
C ASP A 261 10.29 19.22 -3.82
N GLY A 262 9.26 19.27 -4.66
CA GLY A 262 8.57 18.13 -5.24
C GLY A 262 8.58 18.29 -6.73
N THR A 263 9.78 18.38 -7.32
CA THR A 263 9.94 18.34 -8.77
C THR A 263 9.35 17.03 -9.30
N CYS A 264 8.17 17.10 -9.89
CA CYS A 264 7.65 15.99 -10.69
C CYS A 264 8.65 15.77 -11.84
N VAL A 265 9.36 14.65 -11.82
CA VAL A 265 10.24 14.27 -12.92
C VAL A 265 9.36 13.89 -14.11
N THR A 266 9.30 14.77 -15.12
CA THR A 266 8.46 14.59 -16.32
C THR A 266 9.10 13.71 -17.39
N THR A 267 10.23 13.07 -17.09
CA THR A 267 10.93 12.18 -18.02
C THR A 267 10.03 11.02 -18.42
N GLU A 268 9.84 10.80 -19.72
CA GLU A 268 8.98 9.70 -20.19
C GLU A 268 9.51 8.35 -19.68
N GLY A 269 8.62 7.58 -19.05
CA GLY A 269 8.96 6.27 -18.49
C GLY A 269 9.57 6.30 -17.09
N TYR A 270 9.77 7.48 -16.49
CA TYR A 270 10.13 7.58 -15.08
C TYR A 270 8.93 7.29 -14.18
N THR A 271 9.14 6.47 -13.14
CA THR A 271 8.22 6.33 -12.00
C THR A 271 9.02 6.34 -10.71
N LYS A 272 8.48 6.90 -9.61
CA LYS A 272 9.15 6.88 -8.31
C LYS A 272 9.42 5.44 -7.86
N ARG A 273 8.49 4.53 -8.14
CA ARG A 273 8.63 3.10 -7.84
C ARG A 273 9.83 2.48 -8.55
N GLU A 274 9.98 2.70 -9.85
CA GLU A 274 11.12 2.16 -10.60
C GLU A 274 12.43 2.79 -10.14
N CYS A 275 12.42 4.07 -9.79
CA CYS A 275 13.57 4.73 -9.19
C CYS A 275 13.97 4.10 -7.84
N LEU A 276 13.00 3.84 -6.97
CA LEU A 276 13.23 3.16 -5.69
C LEU A 276 13.72 1.72 -5.88
N LEU A 277 13.16 0.99 -6.84
CA LEU A 277 13.61 -0.36 -7.19
C LEU A 277 15.08 -0.33 -7.63
N LYS A 278 15.44 0.55 -8.58
CA LYS A 278 16.82 0.74 -9.05
C LYS A 278 17.78 1.12 -7.91
N CYS A 279 17.33 1.91 -6.94
CA CYS A 279 18.11 2.26 -5.76
C CYS A 279 18.41 1.02 -4.91
N ILE A 280 17.39 0.20 -4.63
CA ILE A 280 17.54 -1.03 -3.86
C ILE A 280 18.43 -2.04 -4.60
N GLU A 281 18.26 -2.19 -5.92
CA GLU A 281 19.11 -3.06 -6.75
C GLU A 281 20.58 -2.66 -6.68
N ARG A 282 20.89 -1.35 -6.70
CA ARG A 282 22.26 -0.86 -6.53
C ARG A 282 22.83 -1.15 -5.14
N ILE A 283 22.01 -1.05 -4.09
CA ILE A 283 22.43 -1.37 -2.71
C ILE A 283 22.69 -2.88 -2.56
N CYS A 284 21.80 -3.71 -3.11
CA CYS A 284 21.93 -5.17 -3.05
C CYS A 284 22.96 -5.73 -4.04
N GLY A 285 23.39 -4.94 -5.04
CA GLY A 285 24.39 -5.30 -6.03
C GLY A 285 23.88 -6.20 -7.18
N CYS A 286 22.57 -6.37 -7.31
CA CYS A 286 21.94 -7.23 -8.33
C CYS A 286 20.54 -6.75 -8.69
N ALA A 287 20.07 -7.09 -9.88
CA ALA A 287 18.74 -6.72 -10.38
C ALA A 287 17.66 -7.72 -9.95
N ASP A 288 16.45 -7.23 -9.64
CA ASP A 288 15.32 -8.09 -9.28
C ASP A 288 14.89 -8.92 -10.51
N PRO A 289 15.00 -10.27 -10.47
CA PRO A 289 14.64 -11.09 -11.60
C PRO A 289 13.14 -11.10 -11.90
N ILE A 290 12.25 -10.72 -10.99
CA ILE A 290 10.81 -10.70 -11.25
C ILE A 290 10.37 -9.29 -11.68
N ARG A 291 10.98 -8.25 -11.12
CA ARG A 291 10.51 -6.86 -11.26
C ARG A 291 11.34 -6.00 -12.21
N SER A 292 12.60 -6.35 -12.45
CA SER A 292 13.45 -5.59 -13.37
C SER A 292 13.20 -6.00 -14.82
N LEU A 293 12.49 -5.14 -15.54
CA LEU A 293 12.14 -5.35 -16.95
C LEU A 293 13.17 -4.77 -17.92
N THR A 294 14.19 -4.03 -17.45
CA THR A 294 14.94 -3.12 -18.35
C THR A 294 16.42 -2.87 -18.04
N THR A 295 17.00 -3.34 -16.92
CA THR A 295 18.39 -2.98 -16.57
C THR A 295 19.42 -4.04 -16.97
N LYS A 296 20.21 -3.75 -18.02
CA LYS A 296 21.39 -4.54 -18.44
C LYS A 296 22.66 -4.26 -17.61
N THR A 297 22.57 -3.41 -16.60
CA THR A 297 23.75 -2.90 -15.87
C THR A 297 24.18 -3.79 -14.71
N LEU A 298 23.30 -4.64 -14.20
CA LEU A 298 23.53 -5.50 -13.04
C LEU A 298 23.16 -6.94 -13.39
N PRO A 299 23.87 -7.96 -12.86
CA PRO A 299 23.43 -9.34 -12.96
C PRO A 299 22.13 -9.53 -12.18
N TYR A 300 21.29 -10.48 -12.60
CA TYR A 300 20.09 -10.83 -11.84
C TYR A 300 20.44 -11.46 -10.49
N CYS A 301 19.69 -11.10 -9.45
CA CYS A 301 19.85 -11.68 -8.13
C CYS A 301 19.51 -13.17 -8.13
N GLN A 302 20.28 -13.96 -7.38
CA GLN A 302 19.89 -15.32 -7.01
C GLN A 302 18.68 -15.30 -6.08
N VAL A 303 17.95 -16.42 -6.00
CA VAL A 303 16.75 -16.53 -5.17
C VAL A 303 17.05 -16.27 -3.68
N THR A 304 18.25 -16.63 -3.23
CA THR A 304 18.75 -16.39 -1.86
C THR A 304 18.92 -14.89 -1.55
N GLN A 305 19.21 -14.05 -2.55
CA GLN A 305 19.45 -12.61 -2.41
C GLN A 305 18.17 -11.78 -2.45
N LEU A 306 17.03 -12.36 -2.84
CA LEU A 306 15.74 -11.66 -2.92
C LEU A 306 15.29 -11.04 -1.59
N LYS A 307 15.76 -11.57 -0.45
CA LYS A 307 15.49 -11.00 0.88
C LYS A 307 15.97 -9.55 1.00
N CYS A 308 17.11 -9.21 0.38
CA CYS A 308 17.65 -7.85 0.39
C CYS A 308 16.69 -6.86 -0.29
N LEU A 309 16.17 -7.24 -1.47
CA LEU A 309 15.30 -6.40 -2.29
C LEU A 309 13.96 -6.04 -1.62
N HIS A 310 13.49 -6.90 -0.72
CA HIS A 310 12.16 -6.79 -0.10
C HIS A 310 12.16 -6.33 1.36
N SER A 311 13.33 -6.11 1.97
CA SER A 311 13.45 -5.66 3.36
C SER A 311 12.97 -4.20 3.58
N PHE A 312 12.72 -3.45 2.51
CA PHE A 312 12.38 -2.03 2.57
C PHE A 312 10.87 -1.79 2.42
N LYS A 313 10.05 -2.27 3.37
CA LYS A 313 8.64 -1.89 3.45
C LYS A 313 8.39 -0.90 4.60
N THR A 314 7.82 0.24 4.21
CA THR A 314 6.93 1.16 4.95
C THR A 314 7.53 2.10 5.99
N VAL A 315 8.12 3.19 5.51
CA VAL A 315 8.09 4.52 6.15
C VAL A 315 6.70 5.14 5.90
N ASN A 316 5.68 4.67 6.60
CA ASN A 316 4.34 5.29 6.64
C ASN A 316 3.99 5.68 8.08
N ALA A 317 4.94 6.31 8.77
CA ALA A 317 4.84 6.70 10.18
C ALA A 317 4.80 8.22 10.40
N SER A 318 4.60 9.03 9.36
CA SER A 318 4.92 10.46 9.44
C SER A 318 3.85 11.34 10.09
N LEU A 319 2.61 10.88 10.28
CA LEU A 319 1.58 11.67 10.97
C LEU A 319 1.35 11.21 12.42
N GLY A 320 1.41 9.91 12.70
CA GLY A 320 1.40 9.38 14.07
C GLY A 320 2.70 9.66 14.83
N GLY A 321 3.82 9.82 14.11
CA GLY A 321 5.14 10.11 14.70
C GLY A 321 5.20 11.48 15.40
N VAL A 322 4.59 12.52 14.83
CA VAL A 322 4.73 13.90 15.36
C VAL A 322 4.02 14.07 16.71
N PHE A 323 2.80 13.54 16.86
CA PHE A 323 2.07 13.60 18.13
C PHE A 323 2.65 12.67 19.21
N ASN A 324 3.18 11.51 18.79
CA ASN A 324 3.83 10.57 19.71
C ASN A 324 5.23 11.08 20.16
N MET A 325 5.90 11.90 19.35
CA MET A 325 7.26 12.40 19.63
C MET A 325 7.31 13.49 20.70
N PHE A 326 6.27 14.32 20.86
CA PHE A 326 6.34 15.50 21.74
C PHE A 326 5.60 15.38 23.08
N LEU A 327 4.44 14.71 23.14
CA LEU A 327 3.62 14.60 24.37
C LEU A 327 3.00 13.21 24.59
N GLY A 328 3.13 12.28 23.65
CA GLY A 328 2.41 11.01 23.68
C GLY A 328 0.88 11.16 23.65
N VAL A 329 0.38 12.30 23.14
CA VAL A 329 -1.05 12.61 23.12
C VAL A 329 -1.69 11.83 21.97
N GLY A 330 -2.39 10.76 22.32
CA GLY A 330 -3.29 10.06 21.41
C GLY A 330 -4.73 10.59 21.54
N LEU A 331 -5.61 10.13 20.65
CA LEU A 331 -7.07 10.37 20.75
C LEU A 331 -7.62 9.99 22.13
N PHE A 332 -7.10 8.91 22.72
CA PHE A 332 -7.49 8.46 24.06
C PHE A 332 -7.04 9.41 25.17
N SER A 333 -5.89 10.08 25.05
CA SER A 333 -5.44 11.09 26.01
C SER A 333 -6.32 12.34 26.01
N ALA A 334 -6.84 12.74 24.84
CA ALA A 334 -7.80 13.84 24.72
C ALA A 334 -9.14 13.50 25.39
N LEU A 335 -9.62 12.26 25.21
CA LEU A 335 -10.82 11.74 25.88
C LEU A 335 -10.64 11.65 27.41
N GLU A 336 -9.45 11.30 27.90
CA GLU A 336 -9.13 11.31 29.34
C GLU A 336 -9.22 12.72 29.95
N VAL A 337 -8.72 13.74 29.25
CA VAL A 337 -8.82 15.15 29.68
C VAL A 337 -10.28 15.61 29.68
N LEU A 338 -11.04 15.27 28.64
CA LEU A 338 -12.47 15.59 28.56
C LEU A 338 -13.26 14.94 29.71
N PHE A 339 -12.98 13.68 30.01
CA PHE A 339 -13.61 12.96 31.12
C PHE A 339 -13.30 13.58 32.48
N LEU A 340 -12.07 14.07 32.69
CA LEU A 340 -11.72 14.81 33.90
C LEU A 340 -12.54 16.10 34.04
N LEU A 341 -12.59 16.91 32.97
CA LEU A 341 -13.24 18.22 32.95
C LEU A 341 -14.77 18.13 33.03
N CYS A 342 -15.38 17.23 32.27
CA CYS A 342 -16.83 17.15 32.11
C CYS A 342 -17.51 16.25 33.14
N VAL A 343 -16.78 15.29 33.74
CA VAL A 343 -17.38 14.29 34.64
C VAL A 343 -16.79 14.38 36.05
N ARG A 344 -15.47 14.18 36.21
CA ARG A 344 -14.89 14.08 37.56
C ARG A 344 -14.87 15.39 38.34
N LEU A 345 -14.52 16.50 37.70
CA LEU A 345 -14.49 17.81 38.37
C LEU A 345 -15.88 18.28 38.81
N PRO A 346 -16.93 18.22 37.97
CA PRO A 346 -18.30 18.61 38.36
C PRO A 346 -18.86 17.77 39.50
N ILE A 347 -18.63 16.45 39.49
CA ILE A 347 -19.07 15.55 40.57
C ILE A 347 -18.42 15.96 41.90
N GLU A 348 -17.12 16.25 41.88
CA GLU A 348 -16.38 16.54 43.11
C GLU A 348 -16.61 17.96 43.64
N ILE A 349 -16.91 18.92 42.75
CA ILE A 349 -17.40 20.26 43.12
C ILE A 349 -18.80 20.15 43.74
N LYS A 350 -19.72 19.40 43.12
CA LYS A 350 -21.07 19.19 43.67
C LYS A 350 -21.02 18.54 45.05
N LYS A 351 -20.19 17.51 45.22
CA LYS A 351 -19.99 16.84 46.52
C LYS A 351 -19.38 17.77 47.58
N SER A 352 -18.48 18.68 47.20
CA SER A 352 -17.92 19.69 48.12
C SER A 352 -18.98 20.72 48.54
N THR A 353 -19.87 21.10 47.62
CA THR A 353 -20.97 22.06 47.87
C THR A 353 -22.07 21.45 48.76
N GLU A 354 -22.37 20.16 48.58
CA GLU A 354 -23.31 19.43 49.46
C GLU A 354 -22.77 19.29 50.90
N ILE A 355 -21.46 19.13 51.09
CA ILE A 355 -20.84 19.04 52.43
C ILE A 355 -20.84 20.41 53.14
N GLU A 356 -20.68 21.52 52.41
CA GLU A 356 -20.80 22.88 52.97
C GLU A 356 -22.26 23.21 53.35
N ASN A 357 -23.25 22.78 52.56
CA ASN A 357 -24.67 23.07 52.83
C ASN A 357 -25.30 22.24 53.97
N VAL A 358 -24.66 21.16 54.41
CA VAL A 358 -25.09 20.37 55.59
C VAL A 358 -24.57 20.97 56.91
N SER A 359 -23.73 22.01 56.85
CA SER A 359 -23.26 22.75 58.03
C SER A 359 -23.83 24.16 58.09
N PRO A 360 -25.05 24.35 58.64
CA PRO A 360 -25.29 25.58 59.38
C PRO A 360 -25.94 25.34 60.75
N VAL A 361 -25.41 26.09 61.73
CA VAL A 361 -25.97 26.46 63.05
C VAL A 361 -25.75 25.47 64.23
N GLN A 362 -24.86 25.94 65.12
CA GLN A 362 -24.58 25.60 66.53
C GLN A 362 -23.96 24.25 66.89
#